data_AF-A0A967GRS2-F1
#
_entry.id   AF-A0A967GRS2-F1
#
_cell.length_a   1.000
_cell.length_b   1.000
_cell.length_c   1.000
_cell.angle_alpha   90.00
_cell.angle_beta   90.00
_cell.angle_gamma   90.00
#
_symmetry.space_group_name_H-M   'P 1'
#
loop_
_entity.id
_entity.type
_entity.pdbx_description
1 polymer ?
#
loop_
_entity_poly.entity_id
_entity_poly.type
_entity_poly.pdbx_seq_one_letter_code
_entity_poly.pdbx_strand_id
1 'polypeptide(L)' 'TPHLDRFAKESVRYTRAFAASPVCSPSRACLITGINTVSLGGPHQMRSEFPLPGGVKGFPSYLRG' A
#
# COMPACT_ATOMS: atom_id res chain seq x y z
N THR A 1 -8.06 -13.82 -18.27
CA THR A 1 -8.52 -13.74 -16.86
C THR A 1 -9.91 -13.12 -16.86
N PRO A 2 -10.99 -13.87 -17.16
CA PRO A 2 -12.24 -13.29 -17.68
C PRO A 2 -12.91 -12.27 -16.74
N HIS A 3 -12.84 -12.46 -15.43
CA HIS A 3 -13.38 -11.50 -14.46
C HIS A 3 -12.57 -10.19 -14.40
N LEU A 4 -11.24 -10.27 -14.42
CA LEU A 4 -10.37 -9.08 -14.45
C LEU A 4 -10.45 -8.36 -15.80
N ASP A 5 -10.61 -9.11 -16.89
CA ASP A 5 -10.72 -8.55 -18.24
C ASP A 5 -12.03 -7.76 -18.40
N ARG A 6 -13.14 -8.23 -17.78
CA ARG A 6 -14.39 -7.48 -17.68
C ARG A 6 -14.21 -6.22 -16.82
N PHE A 7 -13.63 -6.35 -15.64
CA PHE A 7 -13.37 -5.22 -14.76
C PHE A 7 -12.51 -4.13 -15.44
N ALA A 8 -11.51 -4.51 -16.23
CA ALA A 8 -10.66 -3.58 -16.98
C ALA A 8 -11.40 -2.77 -18.06
N LYS A 9 -12.54 -3.26 -18.57
CA LYS A 9 -13.40 -2.53 -19.53
C LYS A 9 -14.33 -1.54 -18.84
N GLU A 10 -14.69 -1.80 -17.59
CA GLU A 10 -15.64 -1.03 -16.79
C GLU A 10 -14.94 -0.03 -15.85
N SER A 11 -13.61 -0.04 -15.78
CA SER A 11 -12.81 0.76 -14.84
C SER A 11 -11.71 1.58 -15.53
N VAL A 12 -11.13 2.52 -14.78
CA VAL A 12 -9.93 3.25 -15.21
C VAL A 12 -8.72 2.34 -15.05
N ARG A 13 -8.06 2.02 -16.16
CA ARG A 13 -6.86 1.16 -16.16
C ARG A 13 -5.58 1.99 -16.16
N TYR A 14 -4.88 2.01 -15.03
CA TYR A 14 -3.55 2.61 -14.93
C TYR A 14 -2.50 1.71 -15.61
N THR A 15 -2.01 2.11 -16.78
CA THR A 15 -0.92 1.42 -17.50
C THR A 15 0.45 1.63 -16.85
N ARG A 16 0.53 2.56 -15.88
CA ARG A 16 1.75 2.96 -15.17
C ARG A 16 1.51 3.01 -13.66
N ALA A 17 1.11 1.87 -13.09
CA ALA A 17 0.99 1.70 -11.64
C ALA A 17 2.27 1.07 -11.08
N PHE A 18 3.01 1.81 -10.25
CA PHE A 18 4.28 1.37 -9.68
C PHE A 18 4.14 1.00 -8.20
N ALA A 19 4.80 -0.06 -7.78
CA ALA A 19 4.95 -0.38 -6.37
C ALA A 19 6.01 0.54 -5.73
N ALA A 20 5.77 0.98 -4.50
CA ALA A 20 6.72 1.81 -3.76
C ALA A 20 8.02 1.08 -3.36
N SER A 21 8.01 -0.25 -3.43
CA SER A 21 9.17 -1.12 -3.20
C SER A 21 8.94 -2.48 -3.88
N PRO A 22 10.01 -3.18 -4.32
CA PRO A 22 9.90 -4.54 -4.86
C PRO A 22 9.66 -5.61 -3.79
N VAL A 23 9.49 -5.22 -2.52
CA VAL A 23 9.37 -6.13 -1.38
C VAL A 23 7.98 -6.00 -0.73
N CYS A 24 7.45 -7.13 -0.25
CA CYS A 24 6.07 -7.23 0.19
C CYS A 24 5.74 -6.32 1.39
N SER A 25 6.50 -6.37 2.49
CA SER A 25 6.23 -5.54 3.68
C SER A 25 6.30 -4.02 3.42
N PRO A 26 7.35 -3.46 2.78
CA PRO A 26 7.38 -2.02 2.50
C PRO A 26 6.34 -1.58 1.47
N SER A 27 6.05 -2.40 0.45
CA SER A 27 4.99 -2.10 -0.52
C SER A 27 3.62 -2.03 0.16
N ARG A 28 3.27 -3.02 1.00
CA ARG A 28 2.01 -3.03 1.76
C ARG A 28 1.95 -1.88 2.76
N ALA A 29 3.05 -1.57 3.45
CA ALA A 29 3.09 -0.49 4.42
C ALA A 29 2.79 0.86 3.76
N CYS A 30 3.42 1.15 2.61
CA CYS A 30 3.13 2.35 1.82
C CYS A 30 1.68 2.39 1.32
N LEU A 31 1.14 1.26 0.86
CA LEU A 31 -0.25 1.18 0.40
C LEU A 31 -1.25 1.49 1.54
N ILE A 32 -0.97 1.01 2.74
CA ILE A 32 -1.87 1.16 3.89
C ILE A 32 -1.80 2.58 4.48
N THR A 33 -0.61 3.14 4.62
CA THR A 33 -0.39 4.43 5.30
C THR A 33 -0.33 5.63 4.36
N GLY A 34 -0.10 5.40 3.07
CA GLY A 34 0.20 6.47 2.10
C GLY A 34 1.59 7.08 2.26
N ILE A 35 2.43 6.55 3.14
CA ILE A 35 3.75 7.10 3.48
C ILE A 35 4.83 6.36 2.68
N ASN A 36 5.77 7.13 2.11
CA ASN A 36 6.91 6.56 1.41
C ASN A 36 7.68 5.57 2.30
N THR A 37 8.13 4.47 1.70
CA THR A 37 8.86 3.38 2.39
C THR A 37 10.09 3.88 3.14
N VAL A 38 10.79 4.92 2.65
CA VAL A 38 11.91 5.56 3.36
C VAL A 38 11.54 6.42 4.55
N SER A 39 10.34 7.00 4.54
CA SER A 39 9.88 7.87 5.61
C SER A 39 9.28 7.09 6.78
N LEU A 40 8.85 5.84 6.56
CA LEU A 40 8.19 5.03 7.58
C LEU A 40 9.16 4.31 8.53
N GLY A 41 10.47 4.35 8.26
CA GLY A 41 11.54 3.90 9.18
C GLY A 41 11.72 2.38 9.34
N GLY A 42 10.64 1.59 9.36
CA GLY A 42 10.67 0.14 9.66
C GLY A 42 10.57 -0.84 8.47
N PRO A 43 9.72 -0.60 7.44
CA PRO A 43 9.39 -1.64 6.47
C PRO A 43 10.50 -2.05 5.50
N HIS A 44 11.61 -1.28 5.41
CA HIS A 44 12.74 -1.59 4.52
C HIS A 44 13.36 -2.96 4.74
N GLN A 45 13.31 -3.48 5.97
CA GLN A 45 13.96 -4.75 6.34
C GLN A 45 13.02 -5.96 6.31
N MET A 46 11.87 -5.87 5.64
CA MET A 46 10.78 -6.86 5.72
C MET A 46 10.17 -7.07 7.11
N ARG A 47 10.61 -6.34 8.14
CA ARG A 47 10.14 -6.53 9.51
C ARG A 47 8.89 -5.69 9.78
N SER A 48 7.87 -6.34 10.32
CA SER A 48 6.63 -5.72 10.81
C SER A 48 6.71 -5.31 12.28
N GLU A 49 7.89 -5.46 12.90
CA GLU A 49 8.07 -5.29 14.35
C GLU A 49 8.21 -3.82 14.78
N PHE A 50 8.32 -2.91 13.82
CA PHE A 50 8.42 -1.49 14.11
C PHE A 50 7.02 -0.91 14.30
N PRO A 51 6.72 -0.30 15.47
CA PRO A 51 5.46 0.39 15.66
C PRO A 51 5.33 1.52 14.64
N LEU A 52 4.11 1.75 14.16
CA LEU A 52 3.85 2.93 13.33
C LEU A 52 4.14 4.20 14.14
N PRO A 53 4.75 5.23 13.53
CA PRO A 53 4.94 6.52 14.19
C PRO A 53 3.61 7.06 14.73
N GLY A 54 3.66 7.75 15.87
CA GLY A 54 2.48 8.32 16.50
C GLY A 54 1.68 9.21 15.54
N GLY A 55 0.36 9.05 15.54
CA GLY A 55 -0.54 9.81 14.65
C GLY A 55 -0.70 9.24 13.25
N VAL A 56 0.11 8.26 12.83
CA VAL A 56 -0.09 7.57 11.54
C VAL A 56 -1.31 6.65 11.64
N LYS A 57 -2.27 6.91 10.76
CA LYS A 57 -3.50 6.14 10.63
C LYS A 57 -3.57 5.55 9.23
N GLY A 58 -3.64 4.22 9.14
CA GLY A 58 -3.85 3.54 7.87
C GLY A 58 -5.25 3.79 7.33
N PHE A 59 -5.42 3.73 6.01
CA PHE A 59 -6.71 4.01 5.37
C PHE A 59 -7.90 3.21 5.94
N PRO A 60 -7.76 1.95 6.42
CA PRO A 60 -8.90 1.22 7.00
C PRO A 60 -9.48 1.92 8.24
N SER A 61 -8.69 2.71 8.96
CA SER A 61 -9.19 3.45 10.13
C SER A 61 -10.14 4.59 9.77
N TYR A 62 -10.03 5.16 8.56
CA TYR A 62 -10.95 6.18 8.07
C TYR A 62 -12.23 5.60 7.48
N LEU A 63 -12.24 4.31 7.14
CA LEU A 63 -13.39 3.60 6.59
C LEU A 63 -14.22 2.87 7.65
N ARG A 64 -13.75 2.87 8.91
CA ARG A 64 -14.52 2.39 10.06
C ARG A 64 -15.50 3.49 10.47
N GLY A 65 -16.75 3.35 10.04
CA GLY A 65 -17.88 4.17 10.49
C GLY A 65 -18.32 3.85 11.91
#